data_AF-A0A7X7L6E9-F1
#
_entry.id   AF-A0A7X7L6E9-F1
#
_cell.length_a   1.000
_cell.length_b   1.000
_cell.length_c   1.000
_cell.angle_alpha   90.00
_cell.angle_beta   90.00
_cell.angle_gamma   90.00
#
_symmetry.space_group_name_H-M   'P 1'
#
loop_
_entity.id
_entity.type
_entity.pdbx_description
1 polymer ?
#
loop_
_entity_poly.entity_id
_entity_poly.type
_entity_poly.pdbx_seq_one_letter_code
_entity_poly.pdbx_strand_id
1 'polypeptide(L)'
;MGLQNNAKKWVRTSIIIMLIGIAMIIAGITIDDYNFYWMIYVGAILFLTFLIAFFMFVNQANRLDRLFRGEELLAHWKFEENERLAKTEEELIQRKAQNKVMLLIIAGFFVVIGALFVIFGFDDIEEALLFILIMVGVLAFISVVALITPGSRYRKMKNAAAEVFVGPYSVWVMGEYVQWKAPLTKITSIIYSKDREDNYTITINYFIWQRYGPQPHTCRVPVPLGHETEAESVASDLARINNVKYINKLIDNE
;
A
#
# COMPACT_ATOMS: atom_id res chain seq x y z
N MET A 1 -6.17 -8.45 -19.86
CA MET A 1 -4.85 -7.91 -19.50
C MET A 1 -4.17 -8.95 -18.61
N GLY A 2 -3.02 -9.51 -19.04
CA GLY A 2 -2.36 -10.60 -18.31
C GLY A 2 -1.79 -10.16 -16.96
N LEU A 3 -1.50 -11.15 -16.10
CA LEU A 3 -0.82 -10.97 -14.82
C LEU A 3 0.48 -10.18 -15.00
N GLN A 4 0.50 -8.91 -14.57
CA GLN A 4 1.69 -8.06 -14.66
C GLN A 4 2.33 -7.92 -13.29
N ASN A 5 3.60 -8.32 -13.20
CA ASN A 5 4.43 -8.06 -12.04
C ASN A 5 4.83 -6.58 -12.00
N ASN A 6 4.01 -5.76 -11.33
CA ASN A 6 4.27 -4.33 -11.16
C ASN A 6 5.54 -4.04 -10.34
N ALA A 7 5.98 -4.95 -9.48
CA ALA A 7 7.21 -4.79 -8.70
C ALA A 7 8.46 -4.72 -9.61
N LYS A 8 8.48 -5.41 -10.77
CA LYS A 8 9.57 -5.30 -11.75
C LYS A 8 9.73 -3.89 -12.33
N LYS A 9 8.64 -3.13 -12.46
CA LYS A 9 8.72 -1.73 -12.92
C LYS A 9 9.46 -0.88 -11.88
N TRP A 10 9.15 -1.08 -10.60
CA TRP A 10 9.84 -0.39 -9.50
C TRP A 10 11.31 -0.78 -9.40
N VAL A 11 11.66 -2.06 -9.60
CA VAL A 11 13.07 -2.49 -9.68
C VAL A 11 13.83 -1.73 -10.78
N ARG A 12 13.24 -1.61 -11.98
CA ARG A 12 13.87 -0.86 -13.09
C ARG A 12 14.03 0.62 -12.75
N THR A 13 13.00 1.25 -12.20
CA THR A 13 13.07 2.66 -11.77
C THR A 13 14.16 2.86 -10.71
N SER A 14 14.29 1.94 -9.75
CA SER A 14 15.33 2.02 -8.73
C SER A 14 16.74 1.92 -9.31
N ILE A 15 16.97 1.03 -10.27
CA ILE A 15 18.27 0.93 -10.96
C ILE A 15 18.60 2.23 -11.70
N ILE A 16 17.64 2.80 -12.44
CA ILE A 16 17.86 4.04 -13.20
C ILE A 16 18.26 5.18 -12.26
N ILE A 17 17.52 5.38 -11.16
CA ILE A 17 17.81 6.48 -10.23
C ILE A 17 19.12 6.23 -9.46
N MET A 18 19.44 4.97 -9.15
CA MET A 18 20.72 4.60 -8.57
C MET A 18 21.89 4.95 -9.51
N LEU A 19 21.76 4.68 -10.81
CA LEU A 19 22.77 5.05 -11.82
C LEU A 19 22.91 6.57 -11.97
N ILE A 20 21.80 7.32 -11.90
CA ILE A 20 21.84 8.79 -11.86
C ILE A 20 22.60 9.27 -10.62
N GLY A 21 22.34 8.68 -9.45
CA GLY A 21 23.08 8.98 -8.23
C GLY A 21 24.59 8.76 -8.37
N ILE A 22 25.00 7.63 -8.97
CA ILE A 22 26.42 7.34 -9.27
C ILE A 22 27.01 8.36 -10.25
N ALA A 23 26.28 8.68 -11.33
CA ALA A 23 26.72 9.67 -12.31
C ALA A 23 26.92 11.06 -11.69
N MET A 24 26.05 11.46 -10.76
CA MET A 24 26.19 12.73 -10.02
C MET A 24 27.42 12.73 -9.11
N ILE A 25 27.72 11.62 -8.45
CA ILE A 25 28.93 11.49 -7.63
C ILE A 25 30.18 11.62 -8.50
N ILE A 26 30.23 10.88 -9.62
CA ILE A 26 31.36 10.95 -10.55
C ILE A 26 31.52 12.36 -11.10
N ALA A 27 30.43 12.98 -11.57
CA ALA A 27 30.44 14.34 -12.10
C ALA A 27 30.95 15.35 -11.06
N GLY A 28 30.46 15.27 -9.81
CA GLY A 28 30.92 16.14 -8.73
C GLY A 28 32.41 16.00 -8.44
N ILE A 29 32.94 14.76 -8.45
CA ILE A 29 34.38 14.51 -8.27
C ILE A 29 35.19 15.02 -9.47
N THR A 30 34.70 14.86 -10.70
CA THR A 30 35.44 15.29 -11.90
C THR A 30 35.47 16.80 -12.10
N ILE A 31 34.43 17.51 -11.65
CA ILE A 31 34.35 18.97 -11.78
C ILE A 31 35.25 19.65 -10.72
N ASP A 32 35.39 19.03 -9.55
CA ASP A 32 36.29 19.46 -8.46
C ASP A 32 36.17 20.95 -8.09
N ASP A 33 34.93 21.46 -8.13
CA ASP A 33 34.58 22.82 -7.73
C ASP A 33 33.62 22.75 -6.54
N TYR A 34 33.91 23.57 -5.52
CA TYR A 34 33.16 23.67 -4.28
C TYR A 34 31.66 23.92 -4.50
N ASN A 35 31.30 24.66 -5.54
CA ASN A 35 29.91 24.95 -5.91
C ASN A 35 29.14 23.69 -6.34
N PHE A 36 29.81 22.59 -6.66
CA PHE A 36 29.22 21.35 -7.16
C PHE A 36 29.32 20.18 -6.17
N TYR A 37 29.86 20.38 -4.97
CA TYR A 37 29.91 19.34 -3.94
C TYR A 37 28.52 18.84 -3.50
N TRP A 38 27.47 19.65 -3.66
CA TRP A 38 26.09 19.19 -3.46
C TRP A 38 25.73 17.99 -4.35
N MET A 39 26.32 17.87 -5.54
CA MET A 39 26.07 16.74 -6.45
C MET A 39 26.53 15.42 -5.83
N ILE A 40 27.65 15.44 -5.10
CA ILE A 40 28.18 14.28 -4.39
C ILE A 40 27.22 13.89 -3.26
N TYR A 41 26.78 14.85 -2.45
CA TYR A 41 25.84 14.60 -1.33
C TYR A 41 24.48 14.08 -1.82
N VAL A 42 23.87 14.75 -2.79
CA VAL A 42 22.57 14.33 -3.36
C VAL A 42 22.72 12.98 -4.06
N GLY A 43 23.80 12.80 -4.84
CA GLY A 43 24.10 11.54 -5.51
C GLY A 43 24.27 10.38 -4.54
N ALA A 44 24.95 10.59 -3.42
CA ALA A 44 25.14 9.59 -2.37
C ALA A 44 23.82 9.21 -1.68
N ILE A 45 22.96 10.20 -1.36
CA ILE A 45 21.65 9.95 -0.77
C ILE A 45 20.75 9.18 -1.74
N LEU A 46 20.73 9.57 -3.01
CA LEU A 46 19.96 8.87 -4.05
C LEU A 46 20.47 7.44 -4.22
N PHE A 47 21.78 7.26 -4.36
CA PHE A 47 22.39 5.94 -4.49
C PHE A 47 21.99 5.03 -3.31
N LEU A 48 22.21 5.48 -2.08
CA LEU A 48 21.92 4.68 -0.88
C LEU A 48 20.43 4.35 -0.76
N THR A 49 19.57 5.36 -0.96
CA THR A 49 18.11 5.19 -0.85
C THR A 49 17.59 4.20 -1.88
N PHE A 50 18.02 4.34 -3.14
CA PHE A 50 17.55 3.49 -4.22
C PHE A 50 18.23 2.12 -4.26
N LEU A 51 19.41 1.98 -3.64
CA LEU A 51 20.02 0.68 -3.36
C LEU A 51 19.15 -0.13 -2.38
N ILE A 52 18.73 0.49 -1.27
CA ILE A 52 17.82 -0.15 -0.30
C ILE A 52 16.48 -0.50 -0.98
N ALA A 53 15.90 0.44 -1.73
CA ALA A 53 14.66 0.22 -2.47
C ALA A 53 14.79 -0.93 -3.48
N PHE A 54 15.93 -1.02 -4.19
CA PHE A 54 16.20 -2.10 -5.13
C PHE A 54 16.12 -3.48 -4.46
N PHE A 55 16.84 -3.69 -3.36
CA PHE A 55 16.78 -4.97 -2.64
C PHE A 55 15.38 -5.31 -2.13
N MET A 56 14.65 -4.30 -1.64
CA MET A 56 13.27 -4.47 -1.19
C MET A 56 12.35 -4.91 -2.32
N PHE A 57 12.41 -4.24 -3.49
CA PHE A 57 11.55 -4.53 -4.63
C PHE A 57 11.94 -5.79 -5.39
N VAL A 58 13.22 -6.18 -5.40
CA VAL A 58 13.67 -7.45 -6.01
C VAL A 58 13.08 -8.64 -5.24
N ASN A 59 13.16 -8.63 -3.90
CA ASN A 59 12.54 -9.69 -3.10
C ASN A 59 11.03 -9.75 -3.32
N GLN A 60 10.38 -8.59 -3.42
CA GLN A 60 8.95 -8.50 -3.72
C GLN A 60 8.61 -9.05 -5.11
N ALA A 61 9.39 -8.69 -6.13
CA ALA A 61 9.18 -9.12 -7.50
C ALA A 61 9.39 -10.63 -7.66
N ASN A 62 10.42 -11.20 -7.02
CA ASN A 62 10.70 -12.62 -7.07
C ASN A 62 9.58 -13.44 -6.42
N ARG A 63 9.03 -12.99 -5.28
CA ARG A 63 7.90 -13.66 -4.63
C ARG A 63 6.64 -13.61 -5.45
N LEU A 64 6.34 -12.46 -6.04
CA LEU A 64 5.17 -12.33 -6.91
C LEU A 64 5.32 -13.23 -8.15
N ASP A 65 6.52 -13.34 -8.72
CA ASP A 65 6.78 -14.28 -9.81
C ASP A 65 6.59 -15.75 -9.38
N ARG A 66 7.10 -16.15 -8.20
CA ARG A 66 6.91 -17.52 -7.68
C ARG A 66 5.44 -17.84 -7.42
N LEU A 67 4.68 -16.87 -6.90
CA LEU A 67 3.24 -16.98 -6.69
C LEU A 67 2.51 -17.22 -8.03
N PHE A 68 2.84 -16.44 -9.07
CA PHE A 68 2.26 -16.62 -10.40
C PHE A 68 2.72 -17.89 -11.13
N ARG A 69 3.90 -18.42 -10.80
CA ARG A 69 4.39 -19.72 -11.32
C ARG A 69 3.82 -20.94 -10.60
N GLY A 70 3.09 -20.75 -9.49
CA GLY A 70 2.51 -21.83 -8.70
C GLY A 70 3.48 -22.50 -7.70
N GLU A 71 4.70 -21.98 -7.52
CA GLU A 71 5.72 -22.57 -6.64
C GLU A 71 5.42 -22.36 -5.14
N GLU A 72 4.78 -21.26 -4.79
CA GLU A 72 4.39 -20.89 -3.41
C GLU A 72 2.88 -20.58 -3.35
N LEU A 73 2.06 -21.42 -3.97
CA LEU A 73 0.62 -21.24 -4.10
C LEU A 73 -0.15 -22.22 -3.20
N LEU A 74 -0.99 -21.67 -2.31
CA LEU A 74 -1.93 -22.44 -1.49
C LEU A 74 -3.28 -22.59 -2.18
N ALA A 75 -3.76 -21.53 -2.82
CA ALA A 75 -5.00 -21.55 -3.60
C ALA A 75 -4.99 -20.52 -4.72
N HIS A 76 -5.71 -20.83 -5.79
CA HIS A 76 -5.99 -19.90 -6.88
C HIS A 76 -7.48 -19.93 -7.20
N TRP A 77 -8.11 -18.77 -7.09
CA TRP A 77 -9.52 -18.58 -7.34
C TRP A 77 -9.74 -17.60 -8.48
N LYS A 78 -10.77 -17.84 -9.27
CA LYS A 78 -11.20 -16.97 -10.36
C LYS A 78 -12.66 -16.59 -10.14
N PHE A 79 -12.92 -15.28 -10.12
CA PHE A 79 -14.25 -14.72 -9.97
C PHE A 79 -14.93 -14.55 -11.33
N GLU A 80 -16.25 -14.77 -11.37
CA GLU A 80 -17.05 -14.34 -12.50
C GLU A 80 -17.12 -12.80 -12.58
N GLU A 81 -17.27 -12.28 -13.80
CA GLU A 81 -17.17 -10.85 -14.11
C GLU A 81 -18.20 -9.99 -13.36
N ASN A 82 -19.37 -10.55 -13.04
CA ASN A 82 -20.44 -9.88 -12.32
C ASN A 82 -20.15 -9.72 -10.82
N GLU A 83 -19.56 -10.73 -10.17
CA GLU A 83 -19.16 -10.66 -8.76
C GLU A 83 -18.00 -9.69 -8.53
N ARG A 84 -17.08 -9.61 -9.51
CA ARG A 84 -15.95 -8.66 -9.48
C ARG A 84 -16.41 -7.21 -9.37
N LEU A 85 -17.44 -6.81 -10.12
CA LEU A 85 -17.93 -5.43 -10.16
C LEU A 85 -18.57 -5.03 -8.83
N ALA A 86 -19.42 -5.89 -8.27
CA ALA A 86 -20.05 -5.66 -6.97
C ALA A 86 -19.01 -5.49 -5.85
N LYS A 87 -17.97 -6.34 -5.82
CA LYS A 87 -16.92 -6.28 -4.80
C LYS A 87 -15.97 -5.10 -4.94
N THR A 88 -15.64 -4.72 -6.17
CA THR A 88 -14.79 -3.54 -6.43
C THR A 88 -15.49 -2.24 -6.02
N GLU A 89 -16.82 -2.17 -6.17
CA GLU A 89 -17.62 -1.02 -5.77
C GLU A 89 -17.73 -0.90 -4.24
N GLU A 90 -17.96 -2.01 -3.53
CA GLU A 90 -17.98 -2.05 -2.06
C GLU A 90 -16.65 -1.58 -1.45
N GLU A 91 -15.51 -2.08 -1.94
CA GLU A 91 -14.18 -1.63 -1.49
C GLU A 91 -13.94 -0.15 -1.76
N LEU A 92 -14.39 0.37 -2.90
CA LEU A 92 -14.24 1.78 -3.24
C LEU A 92 -15.06 2.67 -2.30
N ILE A 93 -16.28 2.26 -1.94
CA ILE A 93 -17.15 3.04 -1.05
C ILE A 93 -16.52 3.14 0.34
N GLN A 94 -16.06 2.03 0.91
CA GLN A 94 -15.43 2.01 2.23
C GLN A 94 -14.14 2.85 2.26
N ARG A 95 -13.29 2.76 1.23
CA ARG A 95 -12.05 3.54 1.16
C ARG A 95 -12.29 5.02 0.90
N LYS A 96 -13.29 5.39 0.09
CA LYS A 96 -13.68 6.80 -0.10
C LYS A 96 -14.16 7.42 1.22
N ALA A 97 -14.89 6.68 2.03
CA ALA A 97 -15.33 7.15 3.34
C ALA A 97 -14.14 7.41 4.28
N GLN A 98 -13.19 6.46 4.37
CA GLN A 98 -11.97 6.64 5.18
C GLN A 98 -11.11 7.83 4.72
N ASN A 99 -10.87 7.98 3.41
CA ASN A 99 -10.09 9.11 2.88
C ASN A 99 -10.76 10.46 3.13
N LYS A 100 -12.10 10.54 3.06
CA LYS A 100 -12.85 11.77 3.36
C LYS A 100 -12.72 12.18 4.82
N VAL A 101 -12.81 11.23 5.75
CA VAL A 101 -12.63 11.51 7.19
C VAL A 101 -11.21 11.99 7.48
N MET A 102 -10.20 11.35 6.89
CA MET A 102 -8.81 11.76 7.07
C MET A 102 -8.52 13.16 6.49
N LEU A 103 -9.06 13.48 5.32
CA LEU A 103 -8.99 14.84 4.75
C LEU A 103 -9.67 15.87 5.65
N LEU A 104 -10.84 15.55 6.21
CA LEU A 104 -11.58 16.45 7.10
C LEU A 104 -10.77 16.76 8.37
N ILE A 105 -10.09 15.75 8.93
CA ILE A 105 -9.19 15.94 10.07
C ILE A 105 -8.02 16.84 9.70
N ILE A 106 -7.33 16.58 8.58
CA ILE A 106 -6.21 17.40 8.10
C ILE A 106 -6.65 18.84 7.85
N ALA A 107 -7.79 19.04 7.19
CA ALA A 107 -8.37 20.36 6.94
C ALA A 107 -8.70 21.09 8.24
N GLY A 108 -9.27 20.38 9.23
CA GLY A 108 -9.54 20.93 10.56
C GLY A 108 -8.29 21.44 11.25
N PHE A 109 -7.20 20.65 11.27
CA PHE A 109 -5.92 21.09 11.82
C PHE A 109 -5.33 22.27 11.06
N PHE A 110 -5.41 22.26 9.73
CA PHE A 110 -4.95 23.38 8.89
C PHE A 110 -5.68 24.68 9.22
N VAL A 111 -7.00 24.62 9.42
CA VAL A 111 -7.81 25.81 9.78
C VAL A 111 -7.49 26.28 11.19
N VAL A 112 -7.43 25.38 12.17
CA VAL A 112 -7.18 25.77 13.58
C VAL A 112 -5.78 26.33 13.77
N ILE A 113 -4.75 25.62 13.27
CA ILE A 113 -3.36 26.07 13.38
C ILE A 113 -3.15 27.32 12.51
N GLY A 114 -3.68 27.32 11.28
CA GLY A 114 -3.61 28.48 10.40
C GLY A 114 -4.23 29.72 11.03
N ALA A 115 -5.41 29.61 11.63
CA ALA A 115 -6.07 30.73 12.31
C ALA A 115 -5.28 31.23 13.53
N LEU A 116 -4.69 30.32 14.32
CA LEU A 116 -3.83 30.72 15.46
C LEU A 116 -2.60 31.52 14.98
N PHE A 117 -1.92 31.06 13.93
CA PHE A 117 -0.78 31.78 13.36
C PHE A 117 -1.18 33.13 12.76
N VAL A 118 -2.35 33.23 12.12
CA VAL A 118 -2.85 34.50 11.57
C VAL A 118 -3.22 35.50 12.68
N ILE A 119 -3.79 35.02 13.79
CA ILE A 119 -4.23 35.90 14.89
C ILE A 119 -3.06 36.34 15.79
N PHE A 120 -2.07 35.46 16.02
CA PHE A 120 -1.03 35.67 17.03
C PHE A 120 0.40 35.71 16.48
N GLY A 121 0.62 35.31 15.23
CA GLY A 121 1.96 35.05 14.70
C GLY A 121 2.51 36.14 13.77
N PHE A 122 1.69 37.05 13.29
CA PHE A 122 2.09 38.08 12.34
C PHE A 122 1.57 39.45 12.78
N ASP A 123 2.47 40.44 12.82
CA ASP A 123 2.14 41.83 13.09
C ASP A 123 1.79 42.60 11.80
N ASP A 124 2.17 42.06 10.63
CA ASP A 124 1.88 42.62 9.30
C ASP A 124 0.83 41.79 8.54
N ILE A 125 -0.12 42.49 7.92
CA ILE A 125 -1.20 41.92 7.11
C ILE A 125 -0.66 41.28 5.83
N GLU A 126 0.40 41.83 5.22
CA GLU A 126 0.97 41.26 3.98
C GLU A 126 1.60 39.88 4.23
N GLU A 127 2.33 39.73 5.34
CA GLU A 127 2.93 38.45 5.76
C GLU A 127 1.85 37.41 6.11
N ALA A 128 0.80 37.84 6.81
CA ALA A 128 -0.34 36.99 7.13
C ALA A 128 -1.08 36.50 5.86
N LEU A 129 -1.28 37.38 4.87
CA LEU A 129 -1.91 37.03 3.58
C LEU A 129 -1.08 36.04 2.78
N LEU A 130 0.25 36.23 2.71
CA LEU A 130 1.16 35.31 2.03
C LEU A 130 1.17 33.93 2.71
N PHE A 131 1.16 33.89 4.04
CA PHE A 131 1.03 32.66 4.80
C PHE A 131 -0.29 31.93 4.51
N ILE A 132 -1.42 32.64 4.50
CA ILE A 132 -2.74 32.07 4.16
C ILE A 132 -2.72 31.50 2.73
N LEU A 133 -2.13 32.21 1.77
CA LEU A 133 -2.04 31.75 0.39
C LEU A 133 -1.28 30.43 0.27
N ILE A 134 -0.13 30.31 0.96
CA ILE A 134 0.67 29.07 0.99
C ILE A 134 -0.14 27.94 1.64
N MET A 135 -0.79 28.22 2.77
CA MET A 135 -1.60 27.24 3.50
C MET A 135 -2.76 26.70 2.66
N VAL A 136 -3.47 27.58 1.96
CA VAL A 136 -4.53 27.20 1.02
C VAL A 136 -3.97 26.41 -0.16
N GLY A 137 -2.81 26.82 -0.70
CA GLY A 137 -2.14 26.11 -1.78
C GLY A 137 -1.76 24.67 -1.41
N VAL A 138 -1.18 24.48 -0.23
CA VAL A 138 -0.84 23.15 0.30
C VAL A 138 -2.10 22.32 0.53
N LEU A 139 -3.15 22.91 1.12
CA LEU A 139 -4.42 22.20 1.36
C LEU A 139 -5.10 21.79 0.05
N ALA A 140 -5.09 22.66 -0.96
CA ALA A 140 -5.62 22.37 -2.29
C ALA A 140 -4.85 21.24 -2.96
N PHE A 141 -3.51 21.27 -2.88
CA PHE A 141 -2.66 20.20 -3.41
C PHE A 141 -2.94 18.85 -2.75
N ILE A 142 -2.99 18.80 -1.41
CA ILE A 142 -3.31 17.57 -0.66
C ILE A 142 -4.71 17.06 -1.03
N SER A 143 -5.69 17.95 -1.16
CA SER A 143 -7.06 17.61 -1.54
C SER A 143 -7.13 16.97 -2.92
N VAL A 144 -6.41 17.54 -3.90
CA VAL A 144 -6.31 16.99 -5.26
C VAL A 144 -5.71 15.58 -5.23
N VAL A 145 -4.60 15.38 -4.51
CA VAL A 145 -3.95 14.06 -4.38
C VAL A 145 -4.90 13.05 -3.74
N ALA A 146 -5.61 13.43 -2.68
CA ALA A 146 -6.54 12.56 -1.98
C ALA A 146 -7.79 12.21 -2.81
N LEU A 147 -8.21 13.05 -3.76
CA LEU A 147 -9.28 12.75 -4.72
C LEU A 147 -8.81 11.85 -5.87
N ILE A 148 -7.58 12.06 -6.38
CA ILE A 148 -7.02 11.29 -7.50
C ILE A 148 -6.66 9.86 -7.08
N THR A 149 -6.11 9.68 -5.88
CA THR A 149 -5.63 8.39 -5.36
C THR A 149 -6.70 7.27 -5.42
N PRO A 150 -7.92 7.44 -4.89
CA PRO A 150 -8.96 6.39 -4.95
C PRO A 150 -9.44 6.13 -6.40
N GLY A 151 -9.54 7.16 -7.24
CA GLY A 151 -9.99 7.02 -8.62
C GLY A 151 -9.02 6.25 -9.52
N SER A 152 -7.71 6.48 -9.35
CA SER A 152 -6.65 5.75 -10.07
C SER A 152 -6.60 4.27 -9.69
N ARG A 153 -6.79 3.96 -8.40
CA ARG A 153 -6.81 2.57 -7.90
C ARG A 153 -8.06 1.82 -8.34
N TYR A 154 -9.22 2.47 -8.35
CA TYR A 154 -10.46 1.89 -8.87
C TYR A 154 -10.37 1.49 -10.35
N ARG A 155 -9.80 2.36 -11.19
CA ARG A 155 -9.57 2.03 -12.61
C ARG A 155 -8.63 0.85 -12.77
N LYS A 156 -7.63 0.71 -11.89
CA LYS A 156 -6.71 -0.45 -11.88
C LYS A 156 -7.41 -1.73 -11.45
N MET A 157 -8.22 -1.71 -10.39
CA MET A 157 -8.97 -2.89 -9.92
C MET A 157 -10.05 -3.30 -10.93
N LYS A 158 -10.77 -2.35 -11.53
CA LYS A 158 -11.78 -2.60 -12.56
C LYS A 158 -11.18 -3.31 -13.80
N ASN A 159 -9.92 -2.99 -14.14
CA ASN A 159 -9.23 -3.56 -15.30
C ASN A 159 -8.31 -4.74 -14.95
N ALA A 160 -8.15 -5.08 -13.67
CA ALA A 160 -7.33 -6.20 -13.22
C ALA A 160 -8.05 -7.54 -13.47
N ALA A 161 -7.27 -8.60 -13.66
CA ALA A 161 -7.80 -9.95 -13.75
C ALA A 161 -8.54 -10.29 -12.45
N ALA A 162 -9.72 -10.91 -12.59
CA ALA A 162 -10.61 -11.30 -11.50
C ALA A 162 -10.07 -12.53 -10.76
N GLU A 163 -8.78 -12.53 -10.44
CA GLU A 163 -8.07 -13.69 -9.91
C GLU A 163 -7.57 -13.36 -8.50
N VAL A 164 -7.51 -14.39 -7.66
CA VAL A 164 -6.94 -14.33 -6.33
C VAL A 164 -5.92 -15.45 -6.21
N PHE A 165 -4.67 -15.09 -5.92
CA PHE A 165 -3.60 -16.04 -5.63
C PHE A 165 -3.26 -15.94 -4.17
N VAL A 166 -3.47 -17.01 -3.42
CA VAL A 166 -3.12 -17.09 -2.00
C VAL A 166 -1.84 -17.89 -1.88
N GLY A 167 -0.79 -17.29 -1.35
CA GLY A 167 0.44 -17.96 -0.96
C GLY A 167 0.65 -17.93 0.55
N PRO A 168 1.64 -18.66 1.08
CA PRO A 168 1.88 -18.76 2.52
C PRO A 168 2.26 -17.43 3.18
N TYR A 169 2.86 -16.52 2.40
CA TYR A 169 3.45 -15.28 2.88
C TYR A 169 2.95 -14.01 2.19
N SER A 170 2.08 -14.18 1.20
CA SER A 170 1.56 -13.09 0.39
C SER A 170 0.28 -13.50 -0.33
N VAL A 171 -0.54 -12.52 -0.63
CA VAL A 171 -1.73 -12.68 -1.46
C VAL A 171 -1.70 -11.68 -2.61
N TRP A 172 -2.20 -12.11 -3.76
CA TRP A 172 -2.55 -11.22 -4.84
C TRP A 172 -4.07 -11.21 -4.98
N VAL A 173 -4.69 -10.06 -4.77
CA VAL A 173 -6.15 -9.88 -4.84
C VAL A 173 -6.45 -8.82 -5.88
N MET A 174 -7.07 -9.21 -7.01
CA MET A 174 -7.65 -8.29 -7.99
C MET A 174 -6.70 -7.13 -8.40
N GLY A 175 -5.43 -7.44 -8.67
CA GLY A 175 -4.42 -6.45 -9.06
C GLY A 175 -3.61 -5.83 -7.93
N GLU A 176 -3.93 -6.12 -6.68
CA GLU A 176 -3.19 -5.66 -5.50
C GLU A 176 -2.37 -6.80 -4.88
N TYR A 177 -1.07 -6.56 -4.70
CA TYR A 177 -0.17 -7.50 -4.04
C TYR A 177 0.06 -7.07 -2.59
N VAL A 178 -0.27 -7.96 -1.65
CA VAL A 178 -0.01 -7.76 -0.22
C VAL A 178 0.92 -8.88 0.26
N GLN A 179 1.98 -8.50 0.96
CA GLN A 179 2.91 -9.44 1.59
C GLN A 179 3.04 -9.12 3.07
N TRP A 180 3.16 -10.16 3.89
CA TRP A 180 3.35 -10.02 5.33
C TRP A 180 4.69 -10.59 5.83
N LYS A 181 5.46 -11.25 4.97
CA LYS A 181 6.87 -11.62 5.25
C LYS A 181 7.82 -10.52 4.77
N ALA A 182 7.64 -9.31 5.28
CA ALA A 182 8.52 -8.17 5.02
C ALA A 182 9.25 -7.77 6.32
N PRO A 183 10.39 -7.05 6.24
CA PRO A 183 11.02 -6.48 7.43
C PRO A 183 9.99 -5.70 8.26
N LEU A 184 10.10 -5.79 9.57
CA LEU A 184 9.21 -5.08 10.51
C LEU A 184 7.73 -5.48 10.40
N THR A 185 7.38 -6.56 9.70
CA THR A 185 6.00 -7.02 9.57
C THR A 185 5.77 -8.30 10.35
N LYS A 186 4.68 -8.37 11.12
CA LYS A 186 4.30 -9.55 11.90
C LYS A 186 2.81 -9.82 11.80
N ILE A 187 2.42 -11.03 11.42
CA ILE A 187 1.02 -11.46 11.46
C ILE A 187 0.59 -11.63 12.91
N THR A 188 -0.65 -11.24 13.20
CA THR A 188 -1.26 -11.34 14.52
C THR A 188 -2.34 -12.42 14.54
N SER A 189 -3.24 -12.41 13.56
CA SER A 189 -4.35 -13.38 13.50
C SER A 189 -4.85 -13.56 12.08
N ILE A 190 -5.44 -14.72 11.85
CA ILE A 190 -6.18 -15.05 10.63
C ILE A 190 -7.61 -15.41 11.05
N ILE A 191 -8.58 -14.73 10.44
CA ILE A 191 -10.00 -14.86 10.76
C ILE A 191 -10.72 -15.32 9.51
N TYR A 192 -11.47 -16.41 9.62
CA TYR A 192 -12.43 -16.82 8.60
C TYR A 192 -13.82 -16.37 9.05
N SER A 193 -14.51 -15.59 8.20
CA SER A 193 -15.81 -15.01 8.53
C SER A 193 -16.75 -14.96 7.33
N LYS A 194 -18.04 -15.09 7.61
CA LYS A 194 -19.13 -14.84 6.66
C LYS A 194 -19.71 -13.45 6.90
N ASP A 195 -19.53 -12.56 5.92
CA ASP A 195 -19.93 -11.15 6.01
C ASP A 195 -21.42 -10.97 5.60
N ARG A 196 -21.91 -11.79 4.65
CA ARG A 196 -23.32 -11.87 4.20
C ARG A 196 -23.69 -13.32 3.84
N GLU A 197 -24.98 -13.57 3.58
CA GLU A 197 -25.60 -14.89 3.29
C GLU A 197 -24.79 -15.77 2.33
N ASP A 198 -24.05 -15.19 1.38
CA ASP A 198 -23.21 -15.89 0.40
C ASP A 198 -21.80 -15.28 0.22
N ASN A 199 -21.25 -14.59 1.23
CA ASN A 199 -19.92 -13.96 1.11
C ASN A 199 -18.97 -14.37 2.23
N TYR A 200 -18.01 -15.24 1.88
CA TYR A 200 -16.93 -15.66 2.76
C TYR A 200 -15.68 -14.79 2.54
N THR A 201 -14.97 -14.47 3.62
CA THR A 201 -13.77 -13.64 3.57
C THR A 201 -12.73 -14.14 4.57
N ILE A 202 -11.50 -14.30 4.09
CA ILE A 202 -10.33 -14.55 4.94
C ILE A 202 -9.72 -13.19 5.30
N THR A 203 -9.73 -12.85 6.57
CA THR A 203 -9.17 -11.60 7.08
C THR A 203 -7.83 -11.86 7.77
N ILE A 204 -6.77 -11.30 7.22
CA ILE A 204 -5.39 -11.43 7.70
C ILE A 204 -5.02 -10.12 8.40
N ASN A 205 -4.80 -10.19 9.72
CA ASN A 205 -4.37 -9.05 10.51
C ASN A 205 -2.87 -9.12 10.77
N TYR A 206 -2.16 -8.04 10.49
CA TYR A 206 -0.73 -7.93 10.68
C TYR A 206 -0.34 -6.52 11.14
N PHE A 207 0.78 -6.42 11.86
CA PHE A 207 1.37 -5.14 12.22
C PHE A 207 2.58 -4.86 11.34
N ILE A 208 2.75 -3.60 10.96
CA ILE A 208 4.00 -3.08 10.43
C ILE A 208 4.58 -2.15 11.49
N TRP A 209 5.79 -2.43 11.96
CA TRP A 209 6.53 -1.54 12.84
C TRP A 209 7.01 -0.31 12.06
N GLN A 210 6.56 0.86 12.50
CA GLN A 210 6.97 2.15 11.97
C GLN A 210 7.58 3.01 13.08
N ARG A 211 8.06 4.21 12.72
CA ARG A 211 8.73 5.15 13.66
C ARG A 211 7.92 5.43 14.93
N TYR A 212 6.60 5.41 14.84
CA TYR A 212 5.68 5.73 15.94
C TYR A 212 5.08 4.49 16.62
N GLY A 213 5.58 3.30 16.32
CA GLY A 213 5.09 2.04 16.87
C GLY A 213 4.45 1.10 15.83
N PRO A 214 3.87 -0.02 16.28
CA PRO A 214 3.21 -0.98 15.40
C PRO A 214 1.89 -0.43 14.86
N GLN A 215 1.77 -0.32 13.53
CA GLN A 215 0.53 0.07 12.87
C GLN A 215 -0.26 -1.17 12.43
N PRO A 216 -1.53 -1.33 12.89
CA PRO A 216 -2.37 -2.43 12.45
C PRO A 216 -2.75 -2.27 10.98
N HIS A 217 -2.66 -3.37 10.25
CA HIS A 217 -3.13 -3.51 8.90
C HIS A 217 -3.97 -4.77 8.77
N THR A 218 -4.97 -4.70 7.91
CA THR A 218 -5.89 -5.80 7.64
C THR A 218 -5.96 -6.01 6.14
N CYS A 219 -5.70 -7.23 5.70
CA CYS A 219 -5.92 -7.67 4.33
C CYS A 219 -7.14 -8.59 4.30
N ARG A 220 -8.11 -8.27 3.43
CA ARG A 220 -9.30 -9.08 3.22
C ARG A 220 -9.17 -9.81 1.90
N VAL A 221 -9.30 -11.13 1.94
CA VAL A 221 -9.26 -11.99 0.76
C VAL A 221 -10.68 -12.52 0.55
N PRO A 222 -11.40 -12.05 -0.48
CA PRO A 222 -12.70 -12.59 -0.79
C PRO A 222 -12.57 -14.03 -1.30
N VAL A 223 -13.56 -14.85 -0.99
CA VAL A 223 -13.66 -16.24 -1.43
C VAL A 223 -14.82 -16.33 -2.43
N PRO A 224 -14.65 -16.95 -3.61
CA PRO A 224 -15.75 -17.16 -4.55
C PRO A 224 -16.72 -18.25 -4.05
N LEU A 225 -17.94 -18.24 -4.57
CA LEU A 225 -18.94 -19.27 -4.27
C LEU A 225 -18.45 -20.67 -4.70
N GLY A 226 -18.72 -21.67 -3.87
CA GLY A 226 -18.35 -23.08 -4.11
C GLY A 226 -16.92 -23.44 -3.70
N HIS A 227 -16.13 -22.48 -3.18
CA HIS A 227 -14.77 -22.72 -2.67
C HIS A 227 -14.68 -22.57 -1.14
N GLU A 228 -15.80 -22.68 -0.41
CA GLU A 228 -15.86 -22.40 1.03
C GLU A 228 -15.01 -23.39 1.84
N THR A 229 -15.10 -24.68 1.52
CA THR A 229 -14.34 -25.73 2.22
C THR A 229 -12.85 -25.63 1.93
N GLU A 230 -12.48 -25.28 0.70
CA GLU A 230 -11.09 -25.03 0.32
C GLU A 230 -10.54 -23.79 1.05
N ALA A 231 -11.31 -22.71 1.11
CA ALA A 231 -10.93 -21.48 1.78
C ALA A 231 -10.74 -21.65 3.30
N GLU A 232 -11.57 -22.48 3.93
CA GLU A 232 -11.39 -22.83 5.34
C GLU A 232 -10.07 -23.58 5.57
N SER A 233 -9.76 -24.58 4.73
CA SER A 233 -8.49 -25.30 4.78
C SER A 233 -7.30 -24.36 4.58
N VAL A 234 -7.38 -23.46 3.59
CA VAL A 234 -6.33 -22.47 3.29
C VAL A 234 -6.13 -21.51 4.46
N ALA A 235 -7.20 -21.05 5.10
CA ALA A 235 -7.12 -20.16 6.26
C ALA A 235 -6.46 -20.85 7.46
N SER A 236 -6.78 -22.12 7.70
CA SER A 236 -6.14 -22.96 8.73
C SER A 236 -4.65 -23.18 8.42
N ASP A 237 -4.32 -23.50 7.17
CA ASP A 237 -2.94 -23.68 6.72
C ASP A 237 -2.11 -22.42 6.85
N LEU A 238 -2.67 -21.26 6.47
CA LEU A 238 -2.03 -19.97 6.67
C LEU A 238 -1.73 -19.70 8.15
N ALA A 239 -2.66 -20.03 9.05
CA ALA A 239 -2.47 -19.85 10.48
C ALA A 239 -1.36 -20.76 11.03
N ARG A 240 -1.35 -22.02 10.59
CA ARG A 240 -0.34 -23.01 10.95
C ARG A 240 1.06 -22.62 10.45
N ILE A 241 1.18 -22.27 9.16
CA ILE A 241 2.47 -21.91 8.53
C ILE A 241 3.07 -20.66 9.18
N ASN A 242 2.22 -19.71 9.59
CA ASN A 242 2.68 -18.46 10.21
C ASN A 242 2.69 -18.52 11.75
N ASN A 243 2.32 -19.67 12.33
CA ASN A 243 2.24 -19.90 13.78
C ASN A 243 1.43 -18.82 14.51
N VAL A 244 0.22 -18.53 14.01
CA VAL A 244 -0.70 -17.52 14.57
C VAL A 244 -2.06 -18.13 14.90
N LYS A 245 -2.84 -17.40 15.70
CA LYS A 245 -4.20 -17.83 16.07
C LYS A 245 -5.12 -17.87 14.84
N TYR A 246 -5.73 -19.02 14.60
CA TYR A 246 -6.87 -19.19 13.71
C TYR A 246 -8.17 -18.90 14.46
N ILE A 247 -9.07 -18.13 13.87
CA ILE A 247 -10.39 -17.82 14.43
C ILE A 247 -11.43 -18.11 13.36
N ASN A 248 -12.31 -19.08 13.62
CA ASN A 248 -13.44 -19.37 12.74
C ASN A 248 -14.73 -18.78 13.33
N LYS A 249 -15.18 -17.63 12.79
CA LYS A 249 -16.40 -16.96 13.24
C LYS A 249 -17.69 -17.61 12.78
N LEU A 250 -17.61 -18.71 12.03
CA LEU A 250 -18.77 -19.51 11.66
C LEU A 250 -19.21 -20.44 12.78
N ILE A 251 -18.27 -20.92 13.60
CA ILE A 251 -18.51 -21.88 14.68
C ILE A 251 -18.80 -21.17 16.01
N ASP A 252 -18.21 -19.98 16.23
CA ASP A 252 -18.38 -19.21 17.48
C ASP A 252 -19.75 -18.48 17.61
N ASN A 253 -20.65 -18.61 16.63
CA ASN A 253 -21.99 -18.00 16.63
C ASN A 253 -23.13 -19.04 16.77
N GLU A 254 -22.82 -20.31 17.00
CA GLU A 254 -23.76 -21.34 17.49
C GLU A 254 -23.69 -21.46 19.02
#